data_AF-A0A7X6PCR9-F1
#
_entry.id   AF-A0A7X6PCR9-F1
#
_cell.length_a   1.000
_cell.length_b   1.000
_cell.length_c   1.000
_cell.angle_alpha   90.00
_cell.angle_beta   90.00
_cell.angle_gamma   90.00
#
_symmetry.space_group_name_H-M   'P 1'
#
loop_
_entity.id
_entity.type
_entity.pdbx_description
1 polymer ?
#
loop_
_entity_poly.entity_id
_entity_poly.type
_entity_poly.pdbx_seq_one_letter_code
_entity_poly.pdbx_strand_id
1 'polypeptide(L)'
;MRGIKTAHLICYDDHRMISEDLRKRFSDLSKYKVECFHSRRDFTAVLGKPAEKRSCRIALIVIPEKSDQPDIFGKMTDGISRTDPDSGIILIVPAGRMDEIRKIIKFNIDAYITYNSNAILRIHNEVKKLVSEYNIKIYRKRRNFSLYVLAGYFILAALLLLMAYLRLPGYF
;
A
#
# COMPACT_ATOMS: atom_id res chain seq x y z
N MET A 1 17.52 11.25 -4.98
CA MET A 1 16.58 10.12 -5.08
C MET A 1 15.26 10.53 -4.41
N ARG A 2 14.11 10.59 -5.11
CA ARG A 2 12.81 10.89 -4.47
C ARG A 2 11.92 9.64 -4.56
N GLY A 3 11.91 8.86 -3.47
CA GLY A 3 10.93 7.80 -3.21
C GLY A 3 9.56 8.39 -2.83
N ILE A 4 8.65 7.54 -2.32
CA ILE A 4 7.33 7.94 -1.77
C ILE A 4 7.44 9.26 -1.02
N LYS A 5 6.52 10.19 -1.30
CA LYS A 5 6.48 11.49 -0.60
C LYS A 5 6.07 11.32 0.85
N THR A 6 5.05 10.50 1.10
CA THR A 6 4.45 10.31 2.42
C THR A 6 3.66 8.98 2.44
N ALA A 7 3.75 8.22 3.51
CA ALA A 7 2.87 7.08 3.76
C ALA A 7 1.58 7.57 4.44
N HIS A 8 0.43 7.20 3.89
CA HIS A 8 -0.88 7.61 4.38
C HIS A 8 -1.53 6.45 5.14
N LEU A 9 -1.49 6.53 6.47
CA LEU A 9 -2.11 5.58 7.38
C LEU A 9 -3.54 6.03 7.67
N ILE A 10 -4.50 5.20 7.31
CA ILE A 10 -5.93 5.41 7.54
C ILE A 10 -6.37 4.33 8.53
N CYS A 11 -6.66 4.71 9.77
CA CYS A 11 -7.02 3.80 10.84
C CYS A 11 -8.53 3.84 11.11
N TYR A 12 -9.16 2.68 11.18
CA TYR A 12 -10.51 2.49 11.72
C TYR A 12 -10.41 1.86 13.11
N ASP A 13 -10.82 2.59 14.13
CA ASP A 13 -10.74 2.21 15.54
C ASP A 13 -11.95 2.77 16.30
N ASP A 14 -12.99 1.94 16.42
CA ASP A 14 -14.27 2.31 17.04
C ASP A 14 -14.13 2.62 18.54
N HIS A 15 -13.26 1.88 19.24
CA HIS A 15 -13.07 1.98 20.70
C HIS A 15 -11.83 2.77 21.13
N ARG A 16 -11.15 3.45 20.21
CA ARG A 16 -9.93 4.25 20.51
C ARG A 16 -8.81 3.44 21.18
N MET A 17 -8.68 2.16 20.85
CA MET A 17 -7.74 1.26 21.52
C MET A 17 -6.27 1.50 21.16
N ILE A 18 -6.01 2.04 19.96
CA ILE A 18 -4.65 2.25 19.44
C ILE A 18 -4.44 3.62 18.80
N SER A 19 -5.52 4.37 18.59
CA SER A 19 -5.50 5.61 17.81
C SER A 19 -4.50 6.64 18.33
N GLU A 20 -4.37 6.78 19.65
CA GLU A 20 -3.41 7.71 20.26
C GLU A 20 -1.96 7.24 20.10
N ASP A 21 -1.70 5.95 20.32
CA ASP A 21 -0.36 5.39 20.23
C ASP A 21 0.16 5.40 18.79
N LEU A 22 -0.73 5.17 17.81
CA LEU A 22 -0.44 5.37 16.40
C LEU A 22 -0.01 6.81 16.12
N ARG A 23 -0.76 7.80 16.59
CA ARG A 23 -0.43 9.22 16.37
C ARG A 23 0.91 9.59 17.02
N LYS A 24 1.19 9.09 18.22
CA LYS A 24 2.47 9.31 18.92
C LYS A 24 3.64 8.68 18.15
N ARG A 25 3.47 7.43 17.70
CA ARG A 25 4.53 6.67 17.01
C ARG A 25 4.84 7.20 15.61
N PHE A 26 3.81 7.62 14.89
CA PHE A 26 3.88 8.12 13.52
C PHE A 26 3.72 9.65 13.44
N SER A 27 4.32 10.36 14.41
CA SER A 27 4.23 11.82 14.54
C SER A 27 5.03 12.60 13.50
N ASP A 28 5.95 11.94 12.76
CA ASP A 28 6.74 12.56 11.71
C ASP A 28 5.88 12.86 10.46
N LEU A 29 5.30 14.06 10.41
CA LEU A 29 4.46 14.56 9.33
C LEU A 29 5.17 14.63 7.96
N SER A 30 6.50 14.63 7.95
CA SER A 30 7.27 14.61 6.70
C SER A 30 7.22 13.24 6.01
N LYS A 31 7.01 12.17 6.80
CA LYS A 31 7.02 10.77 6.33
C LYS A 31 5.65 10.11 6.41
N TYR A 32 4.81 10.50 7.36
CA TYR A 32 3.54 9.84 7.66
C TYR A 32 2.40 10.85 7.75
N LYS A 33 1.26 10.49 7.15
CA LYS A 33 -0.02 11.16 7.34
C LYS A 33 -0.94 10.16 8.02
N VAL A 34 -1.38 10.45 9.24
CA VAL A 34 -2.20 9.53 10.04
C VAL A 34 -3.61 10.11 10.20
N GLU A 35 -4.61 9.37 9.76
CA GLU A 35 -6.02 9.72 9.94
C GLU A 35 -6.72 8.58 10.69
N CYS A 36 -7.30 8.86 11.85
CA CYS A 36 -8.02 7.86 12.64
C CYS A 36 -9.51 8.17 12.65
N PHE A 37 -10.32 7.16 12.35
CA PHE A 37 -11.77 7.24 12.25
C PHE A 37 -12.41 6.27 13.23
N HIS A 38 -13.48 6.73 13.88
CA HIS A 38 -14.31 5.93 14.77
C HIS A 38 -15.58 5.45 14.05
N SER A 39 -16.00 6.19 13.02
CA SER A 39 -17.15 5.87 12.19
C SER A 39 -16.71 5.14 10.92
N ARG A 40 -17.36 4.01 10.64
CA ARG A 40 -17.13 3.24 9.41
C ARG A 40 -17.44 4.07 8.17
N ARG A 41 -18.47 4.91 8.22
CA ARG A 41 -18.88 5.76 7.09
C ARG A 41 -17.74 6.70 6.68
N ASP A 42 -17.16 7.38 7.65
CA ASP A 42 -16.07 8.34 7.42
C ASP A 42 -14.82 7.64 6.91
N PHE A 43 -14.49 6.48 7.49
CA PHE A 43 -13.39 5.63 7.04
C PHE A 43 -13.54 5.23 5.56
N THR A 44 -14.71 4.71 5.19
CA THR A 44 -14.99 4.31 3.79
C THR A 44 -15.01 5.50 2.84
N ALA A 45 -15.46 6.68 3.28
CA ALA A 45 -15.51 7.88 2.47
C ALA A 45 -14.11 8.40 2.13
N VAL A 46 -13.15 8.28 3.04
CA VAL A 46 -11.75 8.65 2.77
C VAL A 46 -11.05 7.64 1.86
N LEU A 47 -11.31 6.35 2.06
CA LEU A 47 -10.78 5.29 1.19
C LEU A 47 -11.33 5.37 -0.23
N GLY A 48 -12.58 5.81 -0.41
CA GLY A 48 -13.18 6.06 -1.71
C GLY A 48 -12.59 7.24 -2.48
N LYS A 49 -11.79 8.11 -1.83
CA LYS A 49 -11.10 9.21 -2.52
C LYS A 49 -9.84 8.71 -3.21
N PRO A 50 -9.52 9.22 -4.41
CA PRO A 50 -8.30 8.83 -5.13
C PRO A 50 -7.06 9.09 -4.26
N ALA A 51 -6.12 8.15 -4.27
CA ALA A 51 -4.85 8.31 -3.58
C ALA A 51 -4.07 9.50 -4.12
N GLU A 52 -3.39 10.22 -3.22
CA GLU A 52 -2.44 11.25 -3.63
C GLU A 52 -1.33 10.63 -4.49
N LYS A 53 -0.85 11.37 -5.51
CA LYS A 53 0.19 10.86 -6.41
C LYS A 53 1.46 10.54 -5.60
N ARG A 54 1.93 9.30 -5.68
CA ARG A 54 3.15 8.78 -5.02
C ARG A 54 3.07 8.73 -3.49
N SER A 55 1.88 8.56 -2.93
CA SER A 55 1.71 8.12 -1.53
C SER A 55 1.44 6.62 -1.47
N CYS A 56 1.98 5.98 -0.43
CA CYS A 56 1.63 4.59 -0.11
C CYS A 56 0.50 4.63 0.90
N ARG A 57 -0.68 4.15 0.50
CA ARG A 57 -1.87 4.14 1.35
C ARG A 57 -1.94 2.81 2.11
N ILE A 58 -2.14 2.90 3.42
CA ILE A 58 -2.22 1.75 4.31
C ILE A 58 -3.49 1.89 5.15
N ALA A 59 -4.40 0.93 5.00
CA ALA A 59 -5.60 0.82 5.81
C ALA A 59 -5.31 -0.04 7.04
N LEU A 60 -5.55 0.51 8.22
CA LEU A 60 -5.48 -0.20 9.50
C LEU A 60 -6.89 -0.37 10.01
N ILE A 61 -7.29 -1.60 10.32
CA ILE A 61 -8.64 -1.92 10.74
C ILE A 61 -8.56 -2.64 12.08
N VAL A 62 -9.08 -2.02 13.14
CA VAL A 62 -9.18 -2.61 14.47
C VAL A 62 -10.51 -3.35 14.58
N ILE A 63 -10.43 -4.65 14.84
CA ILE A 63 -11.60 -5.46 15.14
C ILE A 63 -11.80 -5.48 16.65
N PRO A 64 -12.94 -4.98 17.17
CA PRO A 64 -13.21 -5.02 18.60
C PRO A 64 -13.53 -6.45 19.05
N GLU A 65 -13.22 -6.75 20.32
CA GLU A 65 -13.35 -8.09 20.89
C GLU A 65 -14.78 -8.64 20.83
N LYS A 66 -15.75 -7.77 21.11
CA LYS A 66 -17.20 -8.06 21.09
C LYS A 66 -17.84 -7.92 19.70
N SER A 67 -17.06 -7.95 18.62
CA SER A 67 -17.64 -7.83 17.29
C SER A 67 -18.33 -9.13 16.86
N ASP A 68 -19.66 -9.12 16.84
CA ASP A 68 -20.43 -10.30 16.42
C ASP A 68 -20.55 -10.44 14.90
N GLN A 69 -19.97 -9.53 14.12
CA GLN A 69 -20.13 -9.49 12.65
C GLN A 69 -18.78 -9.36 11.91
N PRO A 70 -17.93 -10.40 11.96
CA PRO A 70 -16.66 -10.44 11.21
C PRO A 70 -16.84 -10.26 9.69
N ASP A 71 -17.99 -10.67 9.14
CA ASP A 71 -18.32 -10.53 7.71
C ASP A 71 -18.36 -9.07 7.24
N ILE A 72 -18.72 -8.14 8.13
CA ILE A 72 -18.71 -6.71 7.79
C ILE A 72 -17.29 -6.23 7.51
N PHE A 73 -16.32 -6.68 8.31
CA PHE A 73 -14.93 -6.32 8.12
C PHE A 73 -14.38 -6.96 6.85
N GLY A 74 -14.80 -8.18 6.52
CA GLY A 74 -14.46 -8.81 5.24
C GLY A 74 -14.98 -8.03 4.03
N LYS A 75 -16.25 -7.59 4.05
CA LYS A 75 -16.80 -6.73 2.98
C LYS A 75 -16.06 -5.40 2.88
N MET A 76 -15.58 -4.86 4.01
CA MET A 76 -14.83 -3.62 4.05
C MET A 76 -13.43 -3.79 3.43
N THR A 77 -12.69 -4.84 3.79
CA THR A 77 -11.39 -5.15 3.17
C THR A 77 -11.51 -5.42 1.68
N ASP A 78 -12.56 -6.13 1.26
CA ASP A 78 -12.85 -6.37 -0.16
C ASP A 78 -13.13 -5.06 -0.90
N GLY A 79 -13.89 -4.15 -0.30
CA GLY A 79 -14.17 -2.83 -0.86
C GLY A 79 -12.91 -1.99 -1.05
N ILE A 80 -11.99 -2.04 -0.09
CA ILE A 80 -10.70 -1.36 -0.17
C ILE A 80 -9.86 -1.96 -1.30
N SER A 81 -9.73 -3.28 -1.33
CA SER A 81 -8.96 -4.00 -2.34
C SER A 81 -9.44 -3.73 -3.77
N ARG A 82 -10.76 -3.56 -3.98
CA ARG A 82 -11.33 -3.27 -5.29
C ARG A 82 -11.12 -1.81 -5.71
N THR A 83 -11.11 -0.89 -4.75
CA THR A 83 -10.96 0.55 -5.00
C THR A 83 -9.50 0.92 -5.24
N ASP A 84 -8.60 0.36 -4.44
CA ASP A 84 -7.16 0.63 -4.50
C ASP A 84 -6.38 -0.68 -4.26
N PRO A 85 -6.09 -1.46 -5.31
CA PRO A 85 -5.39 -2.74 -5.17
C PRO A 85 -3.91 -2.60 -4.78
N ASP A 86 -3.35 -1.37 -4.84
CA ASP A 86 -1.99 -1.07 -4.41
C ASP A 86 -1.96 -0.61 -2.92
N SER A 87 -3.12 -0.52 -2.26
CA SER A 87 -3.20 -0.19 -0.84
C SER A 87 -2.87 -1.39 0.04
N GLY A 88 -2.10 -1.13 1.10
CA GLY A 88 -1.80 -2.16 2.10
C GLY A 88 -2.92 -2.25 3.14
N ILE A 89 -3.28 -3.46 3.56
CA ILE A 89 -4.33 -3.71 4.55
C ILE A 89 -3.73 -4.45 5.75
N ILE A 90 -3.81 -3.81 6.92
CA ILE A 90 -3.39 -4.38 8.20
C ILE A 90 -4.61 -4.54 9.10
N LEU A 91 -4.87 -5.77 9.52
CA LEU A 91 -5.93 -6.08 10.49
C LEU A 91 -5.36 -6.24 11.88
N ILE A 92 -5.99 -5.58 12.85
CA ILE A 92 -5.64 -5.66 14.25
C ILE A 92 -6.74 -6.42 14.96
N VAL A 93 -6.36 -7.56 15.52
CA VAL A 93 -7.27 -8.62 15.92
C VAL A 93 -7.06 -8.98 17.39
N PRO A 94 -8.11 -9.24 18.17
CA PRO A 94 -7.97 -9.79 19.53
C PRO A 94 -7.30 -11.16 19.49
N ALA A 95 -6.43 -11.46 20.47
CA ALA A 95 -5.62 -12.68 20.46
C ALA A 95 -6.45 -13.98 20.35
N GLY A 96 -7.62 -14.03 20.99
CA GLY A 96 -8.49 -15.21 20.98
C GLY A 96 -9.28 -15.45 19.69
N ARG A 97 -9.28 -14.50 18.73
CA ARG A 97 -10.14 -14.55 17.52
C ARG A 97 -9.38 -14.52 16.21
N MET A 98 -8.06 -14.65 16.26
CA MET A 98 -7.21 -14.56 15.08
C MET A 98 -7.52 -15.66 14.05
N ASP A 99 -7.76 -16.89 14.50
CA ASP A 99 -8.04 -18.03 13.61
C ASP A 99 -9.41 -17.94 12.96
N GLU A 100 -10.42 -17.44 13.69
CA GLU A 100 -11.76 -17.20 13.15
C GLU A 100 -11.72 -16.13 12.04
N ILE A 101 -11.06 -15.00 12.32
CA ILE A 101 -11.00 -13.86 11.40
C ILE A 101 -10.19 -14.22 10.15
N ARG A 102 -9.11 -14.99 10.28
CA ARG A 102 -8.32 -15.47 9.13
C ARG A 102 -9.11 -16.43 8.24
N LYS A 103 -10.07 -17.20 8.79
CA LYS A 103 -10.94 -18.08 8.01
C LYS A 103 -12.00 -17.30 7.24
N ILE A 104 -12.48 -16.19 7.79
CA ILE A 104 -13.55 -15.39 7.20
C ILE A 104 -13.00 -14.42 6.17
N ILE A 105 -11.93 -13.70 6.52
CA ILE A 105 -11.31 -12.72 5.65
C ILE A 105 -10.07 -13.37 5.04
N LYS A 106 -10.21 -14.01 3.88
CA LYS A 106 -9.11 -14.77 3.27
C LYS A 106 -8.25 -13.99 2.29
N PHE A 107 -8.78 -12.91 1.72
CA PHE A 107 -8.18 -12.28 0.54
C PHE A 107 -7.60 -10.91 0.85
N ASN A 108 -6.43 -10.65 0.25
CA ASN A 108 -5.80 -9.34 0.13
C ASN A 108 -5.50 -8.59 1.44
N ILE A 109 -5.11 -9.33 2.48
CA ILE A 109 -4.61 -8.76 3.74
C ILE A 109 -3.10 -9.00 3.83
N ASP A 110 -2.36 -7.93 4.03
CA ASP A 110 -0.90 -7.97 4.12
C ASP A 110 -0.41 -8.46 5.48
N ALA A 111 -1.12 -8.07 6.55
CA ALA A 111 -0.75 -8.46 7.90
C ALA A 111 -1.95 -8.58 8.85
N TYR A 112 -1.87 -9.58 9.72
CA TYR A 112 -2.73 -9.70 10.90
C TYR A 112 -1.89 -9.54 12.15
N ILE A 113 -2.26 -8.59 13.00
CA ILE A 113 -1.51 -8.24 14.21
C ILE A 113 -2.43 -8.43 15.42
N THR A 114 -1.96 -9.17 16.42
CA THR A 114 -2.71 -9.29 17.67
C THR A 114 -2.61 -8.02 18.50
N TYR A 115 -3.70 -7.61 19.14
CA TYR A 115 -3.67 -6.52 20.13
C TYR A 115 -2.87 -6.96 21.37
N ASN A 116 -1.71 -6.36 21.58
CA ASN A 116 -0.88 -6.50 22.78
C ASN A 116 0.02 -5.26 22.93
N SER A 117 0.81 -5.20 24.00
CA SER A 117 1.76 -4.09 24.25
C SER A 117 2.75 -3.85 23.10
N ASN A 118 3.09 -4.89 22.34
CA ASN A 118 4.00 -4.83 21.20
C ASN A 118 3.30 -4.60 19.85
N ALA A 119 1.98 -4.41 19.82
CA ALA A 119 1.21 -4.28 18.59
C ALA A 119 1.67 -3.08 17.76
N ILE A 120 1.89 -1.93 18.41
CA ILE A 120 2.36 -0.70 17.76
C ILE A 120 3.72 -0.90 17.08
N LEU A 121 4.63 -1.64 17.72
CA LEU A 121 5.94 -1.93 17.13
C LEU A 121 5.82 -2.87 15.93
N ARG A 122 4.94 -3.86 16.00
CA ARG A 122 4.65 -4.76 14.87
C ARG A 122 4.01 -4.00 13.71
N ILE A 123 3.04 -3.12 13.99
CA ILE A 123 2.43 -2.23 13.00
C ILE A 123 3.49 -1.37 12.33
N HIS A 124 4.41 -0.79 13.11
CA HIS A 124 5.51 0.01 12.58
C HIS A 124 6.41 -0.76 11.61
N ASN A 125 6.72 -2.01 11.93
CA ASN A 125 7.54 -2.85 11.07
C ASN A 125 6.81 -3.24 9.78
N GLU A 126 5.53 -3.60 9.87
CA GLU A 126 4.71 -3.92 8.70
C GLU A 126 4.50 -2.69 7.81
N VAL A 127 4.25 -1.52 8.39
CA VAL A 127 4.17 -0.25 7.64
C VAL A 127 5.48 0.03 6.90
N LYS A 128 6.63 -0.14 7.56
CA LYS A 128 7.94 0.02 6.90
C LYS A 128 8.13 -0.96 5.74
N LYS A 129 7.72 -2.22 5.93
CA LYS A 129 7.78 -3.26 4.89
C LYS A 129 6.92 -2.87 3.69
N LEU A 130 5.66 -2.51 3.90
CA LEU A 130 4.73 -2.08 2.84
C LEU A 130 5.24 -0.86 2.06
N VAL A 131 5.75 0.14 2.77
CA VAL A 131 6.37 1.33 2.16
C VAL A 131 7.60 0.95 1.32
N SER A 132 8.41 0.01 1.80
CA SER A 132 9.56 -0.50 1.05
C SER A 132 9.14 -1.24 -0.23
N GLU A 133 8.18 -2.16 -0.13
CA GLU A 133 7.65 -2.91 -1.27
C GLU A 133 7.05 -1.99 -2.33
N TYR A 134 6.28 -0.99 -1.92
CA TYR A 134 5.72 0.02 -2.82
C TYR A 134 6.83 0.82 -3.53
N ASN A 135 7.86 1.26 -2.80
CA ASN A 135 9.02 1.93 -3.40
C ASN A 135 9.74 1.04 -4.42
N ILE A 136 9.93 -0.25 -4.11
CA ILE A 136 10.55 -1.21 -5.02
C ILE A 136 9.70 -1.36 -6.29
N LYS A 137 8.37 -1.44 -6.16
CA LYS A 137 7.44 -1.52 -7.31
C LYS A 137 7.56 -0.29 -8.21
N ILE A 138 7.61 0.91 -7.64
CA ILE A 138 7.86 2.15 -8.40
C ILE A 138 9.21 2.10 -9.11
N TYR A 139 10.27 1.70 -8.40
CA TYR A 139 11.61 1.65 -8.96
C TYR A 139 11.71 0.65 -10.12
N ARG A 140 11.11 -0.55 -9.97
CA ARG A 140 11.05 -1.55 -11.05
C ARG A 140 10.29 -1.02 -12.27
N LYS A 141 9.14 -0.35 -12.10
CA LYS A 141 8.40 0.28 -13.20
C LYS A 141 9.28 1.29 -13.95
N ARG A 142 9.99 2.16 -13.22
CA ARG A 142 10.89 3.14 -13.82
C ARG A 142 12.06 2.49 -14.56
N ARG A 143 12.69 1.48 -13.96
CA ARG A 143 13.78 0.73 -14.58
C ARG A 143 13.34 0.07 -15.88
N ASN A 144 12.19 -0.62 -15.88
CA ASN A 144 11.67 -1.28 -17.07
C ASN A 144 11.37 -0.27 -18.18
N PHE A 145 10.80 0.90 -17.84
CA PHE A 145 10.61 1.98 -18.81
C PHE A 145 11.94 2.45 -19.42
N SER A 146 12.97 2.66 -18.61
CA SER A 146 14.29 3.03 -19.11
C SER A 146 14.88 1.97 -20.05
N LEU A 147 14.68 0.68 -19.75
CA LEU A 147 15.11 -0.41 -20.64
C LEU A 147 14.34 -0.42 -21.96
N TYR A 148 13.02 -0.16 -21.94
CA TYR A 148 12.23 -0.04 -23.17
C TYR A 148 12.69 1.12 -24.07
N VAL A 149 12.98 2.28 -23.48
CA VAL A 149 13.51 3.43 -24.22
C VAL A 149 14.87 3.11 -24.84
N LEU A 150 15.76 2.44 -24.08
CA LEU A 150 17.06 2.03 -24.59
C LEU A 150 16.94 1.02 -25.74
N ALA A 151 16.07 0.02 -25.62
CA ALA A 151 15.81 -0.94 -26.69
C ALA A 151 15.25 -0.26 -27.95
N GLY A 152 14.32 0.69 -27.78
CA GLY A 152 13.79 1.49 -28.88
C GLY A 152 14.87 2.31 -29.59
N TYR A 153 15.81 2.88 -28.84
CA TYR A 153 16.96 3.59 -29.41
C TYR A 153 17.85 2.68 -30.27
N PHE A 154 18.18 1.48 -29.78
CA PHE A 154 18.99 0.52 -30.55
C PHE A 154 18.30 0.08 -31.83
N ILE A 155 16.98 -0.18 -31.78
CA ILE A 155 16.20 -0.54 -32.96
C ILE A 155 16.22 0.60 -33.99
N LEU A 156 16.00 1.85 -33.54
CA LEU A 156 16.04 3.02 -34.41
C LEU A 156 17.42 3.21 -35.06
N ALA A 157 18.49 3.08 -34.27
CA ALA A 157 19.86 3.18 -34.76
C ALA A 157 20.18 2.11 -35.81
N ALA A 158 19.77 0.86 -35.56
CA ALA A 158 19.94 -0.24 -36.51
C ALA A 158 19.17 0.00 -37.83
N LEU A 159 17.93 0.52 -37.75
CA LEU A 159 17.16 0.88 -38.94
C LEU A 159 17.81 2.00 -39.75
N LEU A 160 18.34 3.03 -39.09
CA LEU A 160 19.06 4.12 -39.76
C LEU A 160 20.33 3.63 -40.44
N LEU A 161 21.10 2.77 -39.78
CA LEU A 161 22.30 2.15 -40.37
C LEU A 161 21.93 1.29 -41.58
N LEU A 162 20.86 0.50 -41.49
CA LEU A 162 20.39 -0.35 -42.58
C LEU A 162 19.91 0.50 -43.78
N MET A 163 19.19 1.59 -43.54
CA MET A 163 18.82 2.54 -44.59
C MET A 163 20.04 3.20 -45.23
N ALA A 164 21.02 3.61 -44.42
CA ALA A 164 22.24 4.23 -44.90
C ALA A 164 23.06 3.26 -45.76
N TYR A 165 23.19 2.00 -45.32
CA TYR A 165 23.85 0.94 -46.09
C TYR A 165 23.19 0.70 -47.45
N LEU A 166 21.85 0.60 -47.50
CA LEU A 166 21.13 0.40 -48.75
C LEU A 166 21.22 1.61 -49.71
N ARG A 167 21.25 2.83 -49.17
CA ARG A 167 21.19 4.06 -49.97
C ARG A 167 22.56 4.58 -50.39
N LEU A 168 23.61 4.28 -49.63
CA LEU A 168 24.97 4.82 -49.81
C LEU A 168 26.02 3.71 -49.63
N PRO A 169 26.03 2.66 -50.47
CA PRO A 169 26.91 1.52 -50.29
C PRO A 169 28.41 1.86 -50.41
N GLY A 170 28.78 2.98 -51.03
CA GLY A 170 30.18 3.40 -51.19
C GLY A 170 30.83 4.05 -49.95
N TYR A 171 30.05 4.34 -48.91
CA TYR A 171 30.54 4.94 -47.65
C TYR A 171 30.60 3.94 -46.49
N PHE A 172 30.17 2.71 -46.71
CA PHE A 172 30.09 1.64 -45.72
C PHE A 172 31.06 0.50 -46.05
#